data_AF-A0A926T3R1-F1
#
_entry.id   AF-A0A926T3R1-F1
#
_cell.length_a   1.000
_cell.length_b   1.000
_cell.length_c   1.000
_cell.angle_alpha   90.00
_cell.angle_beta   90.00
_cell.angle_gamma   90.00
#
_symmetry.space_group_name_H-M   'P 1'
#
loop_
_entity.id
_entity.type
_entity.pdbx_description
1 polymer ?
#
loop_
_entity_poly.entity_id
_entity_poly.type
_entity_poly.pdbx_seq_one_letter_code
_entity_poly.pdbx_strand_id
1 'polypeptide(L)' 'MDLKYKWKNGYKPSRDEAARNESLLDEGQFKSDKDRQLAEQEARKHLGVPVRTSDESASVLPHAAPPPE' A
#
# COMPACT_ATOMS: atom_id res chain seq x y z
N MET A 1 -19.20 4.14 1.34
CA MET A 1 -18.44 5.34 1.67
C MET A 1 -17.48 5.60 0.54
N ASP A 2 -17.73 6.66 -0.21
CA ASP A 2 -17.03 7.05 -1.42
C ASP A 2 -15.63 7.56 -1.10
N LEU A 3 -14.64 7.07 -1.83
CA LEU A 3 -13.27 7.56 -1.69
C LEU A 3 -13.24 9.00 -2.21
N LYS A 4 -13.00 9.97 -1.32
CA LYS A 4 -12.99 11.41 -1.66
C LYS A 4 -11.81 11.83 -2.55
N TYR A 5 -10.87 10.92 -2.78
CA TYR A 5 -9.64 11.15 -3.51
C TYR A 5 -9.76 10.73 -4.97
N LYS A 6 -9.12 11.49 -5.85
CA LYS A 6 -9.03 11.20 -7.28
C LYS A 6 -8.05 10.05 -7.49
N TRP A 7 -8.50 9.04 -8.21
CA TRP A 7 -7.64 7.95 -8.69
C TRP A 7 -6.66 8.48 -9.72
N LYS A 8 -5.43 7.96 -9.71
CA LYS A 8 -4.35 8.36 -10.63
C LYS A 8 -4.78 8.26 -12.10
N ASN A 9 -5.56 7.23 -12.45
CA ASN A 9 -6.04 7.01 -13.82
C ASN A 9 -7.46 7.54 -14.07
N GLY A 10 -8.04 8.30 -13.13
CA GLY A 10 -9.41 8.82 -13.23
C GLY A 10 -10.51 7.76 -13.01
N TYR A 11 -10.17 6.49 -12.87
CA TYR A 11 -11.10 5.39 -12.57
C TYR A 11 -10.69 4.62 -11.31
N LYS A 12 -11.66 4.01 -10.63
CA LYS A 12 -11.42 3.13 -9.48
C LYS A 12 -10.66 1.88 -9.95
N PRO A 13 -9.41 1.65 -9.51
CA PRO A 13 -8.64 0.49 -9.92
C PRO A 13 -9.29 -0.79 -9.37
N SER A 14 -9.13 -1.88 -10.11
CA SER A 14 -9.57 -3.20 -9.67
C SER A 14 -8.73 -3.70 -8.49
N ARG A 15 -9.22 -4.68 -7.72
CA ARG A 15 -8.46 -5.27 -6.59
C ARG A 15 -7.09 -5.79 -7.02
N ASP A 16 -6.99 -6.39 -8.20
CA ASP A 16 -5.72 -6.88 -8.76
C ASP A 16 -4.78 -5.74 -9.18
N GLU A 17 -5.31 -4.73 -9.90
CA GLU A 17 -4.56 -3.52 -10.24
C GLU A 17 -4.04 -2.82 -9.00
N ALA A 18 -4.86 -2.74 -7.95
CA ALA A 18 -4.51 -2.09 -6.71
C ALA A 18 -3.49 -2.87 -5.86
N ALA A 19 -3.41 -4.18 -6.07
CA ALA A 19 -2.38 -5.03 -5.46
C ALA A 19 -1.04 -4.89 -6.18
N ARG A 20 -1.05 -4.64 -7.49
CA ARG A 20 0.16 -4.55 -8.34
C ARG A 20 0.74 -3.15 -8.38
N ASN A 21 -0.10 -2.11 -8.33
CA ASN A 21 0.33 -0.73 -8.41
C ASN A 21 0.81 -0.20 -7.06
N GLU A 22 1.95 0.48 -7.10
CA GLU A 22 2.52 1.16 -5.94
C GLU A 22 1.66 2.35 -5.51
N SER A 23 1.15 3.12 -6.48
CA SER A 23 0.34 4.31 -6.23
C SER A 23 -1.06 4.22 -6.85
N LEU A 24 -2.11 4.31 -6.03
CA LEU A 24 -3.51 4.23 -6.50
C LEU A 24 -4.13 5.60 -6.76
N LEU A 25 -3.73 6.56 -5.94
CA LEU A 25 -4.28 7.90 -5.95
C LEU A 25 -3.34 8.85 -6.67
N ASP A 26 -3.93 9.90 -7.23
CA ASP A 26 -3.14 10.95 -7.84
C ASP A 26 -2.33 11.68 -6.77
N GLU A 27 -1.01 11.66 -6.89
CA GLU A 27 -0.11 12.26 -5.90
C GLU A 27 -0.21 13.80 -5.91
N GLY A 28 -0.61 14.38 -7.04
CA GLY A 28 -0.76 15.83 -7.22
C GLY A 28 -1.88 16.46 -6.40
N GLN A 29 -2.82 15.66 -5.86
CA GLN A 29 -3.86 16.17 -4.96
C GLN A 29 -3.38 16.31 -3.50
N PHE A 30 -2.23 15.73 -3.15
CA PHE A 30 -1.69 15.73 -1.80
C PHE A 30 -0.59 16.77 -1.65
N LYS A 31 -0.71 17.64 -0.64
CA LYS A 31 0.35 18.59 -0.26
C LYS A 31 1.35 18.01 0.73
N SER A 32 1.03 16.86 1.33
CA SER A 32 1.86 16.23 2.35
C SER A 32 1.93 14.72 2.11
N ASP A 33 3.14 14.19 2.23
CA ASP A 33 3.43 12.76 2.07
C ASP A 33 2.61 11.88 3.04
N LYS A 34 2.34 12.40 4.25
CA LYS A 34 1.48 11.73 5.23
C LYS A 34 0.04 11.59 4.76
N ASP A 35 -0.50 12.63 4.13
CA ASP A 35 -1.89 12.62 3.64
C ASP A 35 -2.03 11.66 2.45
N ARG A 36 -1.02 11.65 1.57
CA ARG A 36 -0.89 10.66 0.50
C ARG A 36 -0.94 9.24 1.05
N GLN A 37 -0.06 8.91 2.01
CA GLN A 37 -0.01 7.57 2.59
C GLN A 37 -1.32 7.16 3.29
N LEU A 38 -1.99 8.09 3.99
CA LEU A 38 -3.26 7.82 4.66
C LEU A 38 -4.37 7.53 3.65
N ALA A 39 -4.46 8.34 2.60
CA ALA A 39 -5.44 8.20 1.55
C ALA A 39 -5.25 6.89 0.77
N GLU A 40 -4.01 6.51 0.49
CA GLU A 40 -3.70 5.25 -0.19
C GLU A 40 -4.03 4.02 0.66
N GLN A 41 -3.77 4.08 1.97
CA GLN A 41 -4.20 3.03 2.90
C GLN A 41 -5.72 2.88 2.91
N GLU A 42 -6.46 3.98 3.00
CA GLU A 42 -7.92 3.96 2.97
C GLU A 42 -8.45 3.46 1.61
N ALA A 43 -7.82 3.84 0.50
CA ALA A 43 -8.15 3.34 -0.84
C ALA A 43 -7.99 1.82 -0.94
N ARG A 44 -6.86 1.28 -0.46
CA ARG A 44 -6.57 -0.16 -0.44
C ARG A 44 -7.51 -0.91 0.49
N LYS A 45 -7.76 -0.37 1.68
CA LYS A 45 -8.74 -0.93 2.64
C LYS A 45 -10.14 -0.98 2.04
N HIS A 46 -10.55 0.07 1.34
CA HIS A 46 -11.84 0.13 0.65
C HIS A 46 -11.97 -0.90 -0.48
N LEU A 47 -10.85 -1.21 -1.16
CA LEU A 47 -10.78 -2.23 -2.21
C LEU A 47 -10.53 -3.64 -1.67
N GLY A 48 -10.33 -3.82 -0.35
CA GLY A 48 -10.00 -5.11 0.25
C GLY A 48 -8.65 -5.67 -0.20
N VAL A 49 -7.70 -4.77 -0.48
CA VAL A 49 -6.35 -5.10 -0.92
C VAL A 49 -5.38 -4.87 0.25
N PRO A 50 -4.43 -5.78 0.48
CA PRO A 50 -3.39 -5.54 1.49
C PRO A 50 -2.61 -4.28 1.14
N VAL A 51 -2.37 -3.46 2.15
CA VAL A 51 -1.43 -2.35 2.05
C VAL A 51 -0.05 -2.97 1.88
N ARG A 52 0.56 -2.80 0.70
CA ARG A 52 2.01 -2.93 0.54
C ARG A 52 2.65 -1.77 1.29
N THR A 53 2.78 -1.92 2.60
CA THR A 53 3.76 -1.15 3.37
C THR A 53 5.12 -1.64 2.91
N SER A 54 6.09 -0.74 2.72
CA SER A 54 7.48 -1.06 2.35
C SER A 54 8.23 -1.91 3.39
N ASP A 55 7.51 -2.61 4.27
CA ASP A 55 8.05 -3.55 5.26
C ASP A 55 8.29 -4.95 4.64
N GLU A 56 8.35 -5.06 3.31
CA GLU A 56 8.90 -6.24 2.63
C GLU A 56 10.45 -6.19 2.64
N SER A 57 11.04 -5.78 3.76
CA SER A 57 12.49 -5.80 3.97
C SER A 57 12.87 -6.24 5.39
N ALA A 58 11.91 -6.66 6.21
CA ALA A 58 12.21 -7.46 7.38
C ALA A 58 12.35 -8.93 6.94
N SER A 59 13.55 -9.33 6.50
CA SER A 59 13.93 -10.74 6.45
C SER A 59 13.84 -11.33 7.87
N VAL A 60 12.68 -11.88 8.22
CA VAL A 60 12.36 -12.47 9.52
C VAL A 60 12.97 -13.87 9.72
N LEU A 61 13.95 -14.26 8.92
CA LEU A 61 14.64 -15.54 9.13
C LEU A 61 15.85 -15.33 10.05
N PRO A 62 15.78 -15.74 11.33
CA PRO A 62 16.99 -15.94 12.10
C PRO A 62 17.77 -17.08 11.43
N HIS A 63 18.99 -16.79 10.99
CA HIS A 63 19.95 -17.80 10.55
C HIS A 63 20.24 -18.69 11.76
N ALA A 64 19.65 -19.88 11.83
CA ALA A 64 19.78 -20.77 12.97
C ALA A 64 21.26 -21.17 13.13
N ALA A 65 21.89 -20.78 14.24
CA ALA A 65 23.17 -21.34 14.65
C ALA A 65 22.95 -22.80 15.14
N PRO A 66 23.80 -23.77 14.75
CA PRO A 66 23.63 -25.16 15.14
C PRO A 66 23.84 -25.35 16.66
N PRO A 67 23.15 -26.33 17.29
CA PRO A 67 23.21 -26.53 18.73
C PRO A 67 24.58 -27.09 19.18
N PRO A 68 25.12 -26.65 20.33
CA PRO A 68 26.29 -27.28 20.93
C PRO A 68 25.93 -28.57 21.70
N GLU A 69 26.78 -29.60 21.57
CA GLU A 69 26.80 -30.84 22.39
C GLU A 69 27.26 -30.58 23.84
#